data_AF-A0A7U9SW60-F1
#
_entry.id   AF-A0A7U9SW60-F1
#
_cell.length_a   1.000
_cell.length_b   1.000
_cell.length_c   1.000
_cell.angle_alpha   90.00
_cell.angle_beta   90.00
_cell.angle_gamma   90.00
#
_symmetry.space_group_name_H-M   'P 1'
#
loop_
_entity.id
_entity.type
_entity.pdbx_description
1 polymer ?
#
loop_
_entity_poly.entity_id
_entity_poly.type
_entity_poly.pdbx_seq_one_letter_code
_entity_poly.pdbx_strand_id
1 'polypeptide(L)'
;MKKLEKIKEHLLTIIQKEEIKTQSEIEELSQKQRDNMDFYGIGGPYQRYEQAIDRRKKHLSELEALRKAQNSVILLESLRLYGYFCPSCKEKIYLQERNPETVDCPICSRMIYKDGVYTEWNVQKNSRFTRLHGQGN
;
A
#
# COMPACT_ATOMS: atom_id res chain seq x y z
N MET A 1 9.95 -17.18 -0.34
CA MET A 1 10.32 -15.88 0.25
C MET A 1 11.43 -15.16 -0.51
N LYS A 2 12.55 -15.82 -0.89
CA LYS A 2 13.66 -15.23 -1.67
C LYS A 2 13.31 -14.40 -2.92
N LYS A 3 12.20 -14.71 -3.62
CA LYS A 3 11.75 -13.92 -4.79
C LYS A 3 11.16 -12.55 -4.41
N LEU A 4 10.44 -12.48 -3.28
CA LEU A 4 9.83 -11.23 -2.79
C LEU A 4 10.87 -10.26 -2.24
N GLU A 5 11.88 -10.78 -1.54
CA GLU A 5 13.03 -10.01 -1.06
C GLU A 5 13.79 -9.37 -2.23
N LYS A 6 14.08 -10.14 -3.28
CA LYS A 6 14.70 -9.61 -4.51
C LYS A 6 13.87 -8.53 -5.20
N ILE A 7 12.54 -8.68 -5.23
CA ILE A 7 11.64 -7.64 -5.79
C ILE A 7 11.72 -6.37 -4.94
N LYS A 8 11.71 -6.50 -3.61
CA LYS A 8 11.80 -5.35 -2.70
C LYS A 8 13.15 -4.63 -2.84
N GLU A 9 14.26 -5.37 -2.89
CA GLU A 9 15.59 -4.82 -3.15
C GLU A 9 15.65 -4.06 -4.49
N HIS A 10 15.06 -4.65 -5.53
CA HIS A 10 15.00 -4.03 -6.85
C HIS A 10 14.20 -2.71 -6.83
N LEU A 11 13.03 -2.70 -6.17
CA LEU A 11 12.22 -1.49 -6.01
C LEU A 11 12.97 -0.40 -5.24
N LEU A 12 13.63 -0.74 -4.14
CA LEU A 12 14.45 0.21 -3.38
C LEU A 12 15.59 0.78 -4.22
N THR A 13 16.22 -0.05 -5.05
CA THR A 13 17.28 0.40 -5.97
C THR A 13 16.75 1.39 -7.02
N ILE A 14 15.55 1.15 -7.56
CA ILE A 14 14.90 2.08 -8.51
C ILE A 14 14.57 3.41 -7.82
N ILE A 15 13.98 3.36 -6.62
CA ILE A 15 13.64 4.57 -5.85
C ILE A 15 14.90 5.39 -5.60
N GLN A 16 15.98 4.75 -5.15
CA GLN A 16 17.25 5.44 -4.88
C GLN A 16 17.84 6.09 -6.15
N LYS A 17 17.78 5.40 -7.30
CA LYS A 17 18.22 5.99 -8.58
C LYS A 17 17.41 7.23 -8.95
N GLU A 18 16.10 7.20 -8.77
CA GLU A 18 15.24 8.34 -9.08
C GLU A 18 15.42 9.49 -8.08
N GLU A 19 15.66 9.20 -6.79
CA GLU A 19 16.02 10.20 -5.78
C GLU A 19 17.30 10.95 -6.17
N ILE A 20 18.36 10.23 -6.55
CA ILE A 20 19.63 10.82 -6.99
C ILE A 20 19.44 11.69 -8.21
N LYS A 21 18.71 11.20 -9.22
CA LYS A 21 18.44 11.94 -10.44
C LYS A 21 17.63 13.22 -10.16
N THR A 22 16.58 13.12 -9.35
CA THR A 22 15.76 14.28 -8.98
C THR A 22 16.56 15.31 -8.21
N GLN A 23 17.48 14.87 -7.34
CA GLN A 23 18.39 15.76 -6.62
C GLN A 23 19.33 16.50 -7.58
N SER A 24 19.92 15.82 -8.57
CA SER A 24 20.73 16.47 -9.59
C SER A 24 19.93 17.47 -10.43
N GLU A 25 18.67 17.15 -10.78
CA GLU A 25 17.79 18.09 -11.49
C GLU A 25 17.52 19.36 -10.68
N ILE A 26 17.35 19.25 -9.35
CA ILE A 26 17.17 20.40 -8.47
C ILE A 26 18.43 21.26 -8.46
N GLU A 27 19.61 20.66 -8.37
CA GLU A 27 20.89 21.37 -8.36
C GLU A 27 21.09 22.15 -9.66
N GLU A 28 20.85 21.53 -10.81
CA GLU A 28 20.92 22.19 -12.12
C GLU A 28 19.93 23.34 -12.25
N LEU A 29 18.67 23.13 -11.84
CA LEU A 29 17.65 24.18 -11.89
C LEU A 29 17.98 25.32 -10.94
N SER A 30 18.54 25.03 -9.77
CA SER A 30 18.96 26.02 -8.78
C SER A 30 20.12 26.85 -9.30
N GLN A 31 21.07 26.24 -10.02
CA GLN A 31 22.15 26.99 -10.65
C GLN A 31 21.60 27.92 -11.74
N LYS A 32 20.75 27.40 -12.64
CA LYS A 32 20.11 28.22 -13.68
C LYS A 32 19.27 29.35 -13.11
N GLN A 33 18.63 29.13 -11.97
CA GLN A 33 17.87 30.15 -11.26
C GLN A 33 18.78 31.27 -10.74
N ARG A 34 19.92 30.91 -10.13
CA ARG A 34 20.93 31.89 -9.67
C ARG A 34 21.51 32.68 -10.83
N ASP A 35 21.95 32.00 -11.88
CA ASP A 35 22.51 32.67 -13.07
C ASP A 35 21.49 33.64 -13.70
N ASN A 36 20.22 33.26 -13.69
CA ASN A 36 19.14 34.13 -14.19
C ASN A 36 18.90 35.34 -13.28
N MET A 37 18.93 35.14 -11.96
CA MET A 37 18.82 36.21 -10.97
C MET A 37 19.95 37.23 -11.14
N ASP A 38 21.18 36.77 -11.34
CA ASP A 38 22.36 37.63 -11.46
C ASP A 38 22.32 38.50 -12.71
N PHE A 39 21.74 38.00 -13.82
CA PHE A 39 21.69 38.74 -15.09
C PHE A 39 20.39 39.53 -15.31
N TYR A 40 19.23 38.97 -14.91
CA TYR A 40 17.90 39.51 -15.22
C TYR A 40 17.05 39.85 -13.98
N GLY A 41 17.53 39.57 -12.77
CA GLY A 41 16.79 39.76 -11.53
C GLY A 41 15.66 38.75 -11.31
N ILE A 42 14.78 39.04 -10.34
CA ILE A 42 13.70 38.13 -9.90
C ILE A 42 12.45 38.34 -10.78
N GLY A 43 12.59 37.99 -12.06
CA GLY A 43 11.53 38.12 -13.07
C GLY A 43 10.79 36.82 -13.38
N GLY A 44 9.96 36.84 -14.43
CA GLY A 44 9.20 35.66 -14.88
C GLY A 44 10.05 34.40 -15.17
N PRO A 45 11.28 34.49 -15.73
CA PRO A 45 12.15 33.32 -15.86
C PRO A 45 12.60 32.72 -14.52
N TYR A 46 12.93 33.56 -13.52
CA TYR A 46 13.28 33.10 -12.17
C TYR A 46 12.14 32.31 -11.53
N GLN A 47 10.92 32.84 -11.56
CA GLN A 47 9.73 32.18 -11.00
C GLN A 47 9.43 30.83 -11.68
N ARG A 48 9.74 30.69 -12.98
CA ARG A 48 9.60 29.41 -13.69
C ARG A 48 10.55 28.35 -13.15
N TYR A 49 11.79 28.72 -12.82
CA TYR A 49 12.74 27.81 -12.18
C TYR A 49 12.31 27.47 -10.75
N GLU A 50 11.85 28.46 -9.98
CA GLU A 50 11.33 28.26 -8.62
C GLU A 50 10.21 27.20 -8.61
N GLN A 51 9.20 27.36 -9.46
CA GLN A 51 8.11 26.39 -9.59
C GLN A 51 8.60 25.01 -10.06
N ALA A 52 9.61 24.96 -10.94
CA ALA A 52 10.18 23.70 -11.39
C ALA A 52 10.90 22.96 -10.26
N ILE A 53 11.67 23.69 -9.44
CA ILE A 53 12.35 23.18 -8.25
C ILE A 53 11.32 22.65 -7.25
N ASP A 54 10.25 23.40 -7.00
CA ASP A 54 9.21 22.98 -6.05
C ASP A 54 8.48 21.70 -6.51
N ARG A 55 8.24 21.54 -7.81
CA ARG A 55 7.73 20.27 -8.36
C ARG A 55 8.68 19.11 -8.11
N ARG A 56 9.99 19.30 -8.24
CA ARG A 56 10.99 18.25 -7.95
C ARG A 56 11.10 17.95 -6.46
N LYS A 57 11.02 18.96 -5.59
CA LYS A 57 10.96 18.76 -4.12
C LYS A 57 9.73 17.96 -3.71
N LYS A 58 8.56 18.25 -4.30
CA LYS A 58 7.36 17.47 -4.07
C LYS A 58 7.55 16.02 -4.53
N HIS A 59 8.14 15.81 -5.70
CA HIS A 59 8.46 14.47 -6.19
C HIS A 59 9.41 13.70 -5.24
N LEU A 60 10.44 14.35 -4.69
CA LEU A 60 11.31 13.74 -3.67
C LEU A 60 10.53 13.32 -2.42
N SER A 61 9.58 14.14 -1.96
CA SER A 61 8.73 13.79 -0.81
C SER A 61 7.87 12.55 -1.10
N GLU A 62 7.34 12.43 -2.32
CA GLU A 62 6.59 11.25 -2.76
C GLU A 62 7.48 10.00 -2.81
N LEU A 63 8.71 10.10 -3.33
CA LEU A 63 9.69 9.01 -3.33
C LEU A 63 10.07 8.57 -1.91
N GLU A 64 10.26 9.52 -0.99
CA GLU A 64 10.55 9.21 0.41
C GLU A 64 9.38 8.46 1.08
N ALA A 65 8.15 8.88 0.81
CA ALA A 65 6.96 8.19 1.30
C ALA A 65 6.86 6.76 0.75
N LEU A 66 7.15 6.56 -0.55
CA LEU A 66 7.22 5.23 -1.16
C LEU A 66 8.29 4.36 -0.51
N ARG A 67 9.49 4.91 -0.26
CA ARG A 67 10.57 4.19 0.42
C ARG A 67 10.17 3.76 1.83
N LYS A 68 9.52 4.64 2.60
CA LYS A 68 8.99 4.33 3.94
C LYS A 68 7.94 3.23 3.87
N ALA A 69 7.04 3.27 2.89
CA ALA A 69 6.03 2.24 2.70
C ALA A 69 6.65 0.87 2.41
N GLN A 70 7.68 0.80 1.55
CA GLN A 70 8.40 -0.45 1.25
C GLN A 70 9.16 -1.01 2.45
N ASN A 71 9.69 -0.14 3.30
CA ASN A 71 10.42 -0.55 4.51
C ASN A 71 9.52 -0.83 5.72
N SER A 72 8.24 -0.45 5.66
CA SER A 72 7.30 -0.72 6.74
C SER A 72 7.13 -2.23 6.97
N VAL A 73 7.09 -2.63 8.23
CA VAL A 73 6.83 -4.01 8.62
C VAL A 73 5.37 -4.30 8.33
N ILE A 74 5.11 -5.33 7.51
CA ILE A 74 3.76 -5.85 7.30
C ILE A 74 3.35 -6.54 8.61
N LEU A 75 2.65 -5.82 9.48
CA LEU A 75 2.01 -6.40 10.64
C LEU A 75 0.83 -7.25 10.16
N LEU A 76 0.86 -8.53 10.51
CA LEU A 76 -0.22 -9.46 10.22
C LEU A 76 -1.07 -9.63 11.48
N GLU A 77 -2.37 -9.49 11.35
CA GLU A 77 -3.36 -9.81 12.38
C GLU A 77 -3.97 -11.18 12.07
N SER A 78 -4.09 -12.04 13.07
CA SER A 78 -4.70 -13.36 12.92
C SER A 78 -6.22 -13.23 12.95
N LEU A 79 -6.85 -13.71 11.88
CA LEU A 79 -8.30 -13.79 11.75
C LEU A 79 -8.73 -15.25 11.84
N ARG A 80 -9.67 -15.54 12.74
CA ARG A 80 -10.29 -16.87 12.81
C ARG A 80 -11.47 -16.93 11.85
N LEU A 81 -11.44 -17.91 10.96
CA LEU A 81 -12.51 -18.23 10.04
C LEU A 81 -13.08 -19.60 10.39
N TYR A 82 -14.38 -19.71 10.53
CA TYR A 82 -15.11 -20.94 10.82
C TYR A 82 -15.60 -21.55 9.51
N GLY A 83 -15.26 -22.82 9.28
CA GLY A 83 -15.70 -23.57 8.10
C GLY A 83 -17.14 -24.07 8.22
N TYR A 84 -17.89 -23.89 7.14
CA TYR A 84 -19.24 -24.41 6.94
C TYR A 84 -19.30 -25.13 5.58
N PHE A 85 -20.12 -26.18 5.49
CA PHE A 85 -20.30 -26.98 4.29
C PHE A 85 -21.72 -26.86 3.76
N CYS A 86 -21.84 -26.57 2.45
CA CYS A 86 -23.12 -26.59 1.76
C CYS A 86 -23.34 -27.95 1.08
N PRO A 87 -24.35 -28.74 1.48
CA PRO A 87 -24.59 -30.06 0.87
C PRO A 87 -25.08 -29.96 -0.58
N SER A 88 -25.65 -28.81 -0.98
CA SER A 88 -26.16 -28.60 -2.33
C SER A 88 -25.07 -28.19 -3.31
N CYS A 89 -24.19 -27.27 -2.91
CA CYS A 89 -23.09 -26.78 -3.77
C CYS A 89 -21.84 -27.66 -3.63
N LYS A 90 -21.76 -28.47 -2.58
CA LYS A 90 -20.55 -29.23 -2.18
C LYS A 90 -19.32 -28.34 -1.96
N GLU A 91 -19.56 -27.09 -1.56
CA GLU A 91 -18.53 -26.07 -1.39
C GLU A 91 -18.31 -25.75 0.09
N LYS A 92 -17.07 -25.43 0.46
CA LYS A 92 -16.73 -24.95 1.80
C LYS A 92 -16.80 -23.43 1.87
N ILE A 93 -17.54 -22.92 2.84
CA ILE A 93 -17.78 -21.50 3.08
C ILE A 93 -17.12 -21.13 4.40
N TYR A 94 -16.41 -20.01 4.43
CA TYR A 94 -15.74 -19.51 5.61
C TYR A 94 -16.43 -18.26 6.13
N LEU A 95 -16.79 -18.24 7.41
CA LEU A 95 -17.40 -17.10 8.08
C LEU A 95 -16.53 -16.65 9.26
N GLN A 96 -16.56 -15.37 9.59
CA GLN A 96 -15.82 -14.85 10.76
C GLN A 96 -16.50 -15.18 12.09
N GLU A 97 -17.84 -15.34 12.08
CA GLU A 97 -18.61 -15.59 13.30
C GLU A 97 -18.80 -17.08 13.57
N ARG A 98 -18.66 -17.46 14.84
CA ARG A 98 -18.75 -18.86 15.29
C ARG A 98 -20.17 -19.42 15.22
N ASN A 99 -21.20 -18.57 15.14
CA ASN A 99 -22.54 -19.00 15.55
C ASN A 99 -23.75 -18.21 15.02
N PRO A 100 -23.95 -17.99 13.71
CA PRO A 100 -25.30 -17.71 13.25
C PRO A 100 -26.07 -19.05 13.28
N GLU A 101 -27.10 -19.17 14.12
CA GLU A 101 -27.85 -20.42 14.34
C GLU A 101 -28.42 -21.01 13.04
N THR A 102 -28.67 -20.16 12.04
CA THR A 102 -29.06 -20.52 10.68
C THR A 102 -28.28 -19.65 9.71
N VAL A 103 -27.36 -20.25 8.96
CA VAL A 103 -26.67 -19.58 7.86
C VAL A 103 -27.13 -20.16 6.54
N ASP A 104 -27.50 -19.29 5.61
CA ASP A 104 -27.79 -19.67 4.24
C ASP A 104 -26.54 -19.59 3.37
N CYS A 105 -26.44 -20.53 2.43
CA CYS A 105 -25.38 -20.55 1.45
C CYS A 105 -25.45 -19.28 0.59
N PRO A 106 -24.37 -18.48 0.45
CA PRO A 106 -24.38 -17.30 -0.40
C PRO A 106 -24.50 -17.63 -1.89
N ILE A 107 -24.39 -18.90 -2.28
CA ILE A 107 -24.47 -19.37 -3.67
C ILE A 107 -25.89 -19.86 -4.00
N CYS A 108 -26.48 -20.70 -3.14
CA CYS A 108 -27.76 -21.37 -3.44
C CYS A 108 -28.87 -21.11 -2.40
N SER A 109 -28.61 -20.26 -1.42
CA SER A 109 -29.54 -19.88 -0.34
C SER A 109 -30.07 -21.05 0.50
N ARG A 110 -29.46 -22.25 0.39
CA ARG A 110 -29.78 -23.39 1.25
C ARG A 110 -28.94 -23.36 2.51
N MET A 111 -29.48 -23.89 3.60
CA MET A 111 -28.81 -23.95 4.88
C MET A 111 -27.45 -24.67 4.79
N ILE A 112 -26.43 -24.08 5.43
CA ILE A 112 -25.07 -24.64 5.51
C ILE A 112 -24.78 -25.14 6.92
N TYR A 113 -23.94 -26.16 7.02
CA TYR A 113 -23.69 -26.89 8.27
C TYR A 113 -22.25 -26.68 8.73
N LYS A 114 -22.00 -26.66 10.04
CA LYS A 114 -20.64 -26.49 10.58
C LYS A 114 -19.74 -27.67 10.19
N ASP A 115 -18.54 -27.35 9.71
CA ASP A 115 -17.50 -28.32 9.36
C ASP A 115 -16.54 -28.61 10.56
N GLY A 116 -16.81 -28.00 11.73
CA GLY A 116 -16.13 -28.29 13.01
C GLY A 116 -14.71 -27.74 13.15
N VAL A 117 -14.09 -27.28 12.06
CA VAL A 117 -12.71 -26.77 12.05
C VAL A 117 -12.70 -25.27 11.75
N TYR A 118 -11.96 -24.51 12.58
CA TYR A 118 -11.61 -23.13 12.25
C TYR A 118 -10.22 -23.09 11.59
N THR A 119 -10.04 -22.14 10.68
CA THR A 119 -8.77 -21.84 10.05
C THR A 119 -8.32 -20.45 10.46
N GLU A 120 -7.03 -20.29 10.75
CA GLU A 120 -6.44 -18.98 11.04
C GLU A 120 -5.83 -18.40 9.78
N TRP A 121 -6.26 -17.20 9.41
CA TRP A 121 -5.75 -16.45 8.27
C TRP A 121 -4.98 -15.24 8.76
N ASN A 122 -3.77 -15.06 8.25
CA ASN A 122 -2.97 -13.88 8.54
C ASN A 122 -3.32 -12.76 7.56
N VAL A 123 -3.99 -11.73 8.05
CA VAL A 123 -4.43 -10.58 7.23
C VAL A 123 -3.55 -9.37 7.54
N GLN A 124 -3.19 -8.59 6.53
CA GLN A 124 -2.43 -7.37 6.75
C GLN A 124 -3.22 -6.35 7.59
N LYS A 125 -2.60 -5.90 8.68
CA LYS A 125 -3.08 -4.80 9.53
C LYS A 125 -3.25 -3.53 8.71
N ASN A 126 -4.35 -2.81 8.92
CA ASN A 126 -4.77 -1.63 8.15
C ASN A 126 -5.01 -1.88 6.65
N SER A 127 -5.17 -3.13 6.21
CA SER A 127 -5.75 -3.44 4.90
C SER A 127 -7.20 -2.94 4.84
N ARG A 128 -7.76 -2.83 3.63
CA ARG A 128 -9.18 -2.47 3.45
C ARG A 128 -10.09 -3.36 4.31
N PHE A 129 -9.75 -4.64 4.43
CA PHE A 129 -10.48 -5.60 5.23
C PHE A 129 -10.40 -5.31 6.73
N THR A 130 -9.19 -5.17 7.29
CA THR A 130 -9.01 -4.88 8.73
C THR A 130 -9.51 -3.49 9.12
N ARG A 131 -9.58 -2.52 8.20
CA ARG A 131 -10.22 -1.21 8.47
C ARG A 131 -11.75 -1.30 8.54
N LEU A 132 -12.37 -2.13 7.72
CA LEU A 132 -13.83 -2.29 7.68
C LEU A 132 -14.35 -3.18 8.83
N HIS A 133 -13.55 -4.16 9.23
CA HIS A 133 -13.94 -5.18 10.22
C HIS A 133 -13.16 -5.09 11.54
N GLY A 134 -12.29 -4.09 11.72
CA GLY A 134 -11.48 -3.87 12.92
C GLY A 134 -12.18 -3.11 14.05
N GLN A 135 -13.47 -2.80 13.92
CA GLN A 135 -14.27 -2.28 15.05
C GLN A 135 -14.82 -3.45 15.86
N GLY A 136 -13.99 -3.92 16.78
CA GLY A 136 -14.33 -5.00 17.72
C GLY A 136 -13.28 -5.08 18.82
N ASN A 137 -13.46 -4.20 19.82
CA ASN A 137 -12.70 -3.97 21.07
C ASN A 137 -11.70 -2.80 21.05
#